data_AF-A0A068YJG7-F1
#
_entry.id   AF-A0A068YJG7-F1
#
_cell.length_a   1.000
_cell.length_b   1.000
_cell.length_c   1.000
_cell.angle_alpha   90.00
_cell.angle_beta   90.00
_cell.angle_gamma   90.00
#
_symmetry.space_group_name_H-M   'P 1'
#
loop_
_entity.id
_entity.type
_entity.pdbx_description
1 polymer ?
#
loop_
_entity_poly.entity_id
_entity_poly.type
_entity_poly.pdbx_seq_one_letter_code
_entity_poly.pdbx_strand_id
1 'polypeptide(L)'
;MTDAEDPEESGVPAVNPYKMGTYDLVRMRINKLMEKPDVPVVIPESSRRKEPKAPPDFVRNVWGSAAGVGSGDFHIYRGIRRREYARLEFIEQQAKEKAKADAYIAEHEAKNRAIEEKRAKKRAKRQRRKEARKRKRKDGIDPRTTDDDSSEQEIECIESKLAKAKSDSAIDEGDDSKSE
;
A
#
# COMPACT_ATOMS: atom_id res chain seq x y z
N MET A 1 32.38 -68.01 -12.34
CA MET A 1 31.90 -67.48 -11.04
C MET A 1 32.34 -66.02 -10.99
N THR A 2 31.48 -65.10 -11.40
CA THR A 2 31.65 -63.66 -11.14
C THR A 2 30.26 -63.17 -10.77
N ASP A 3 30.10 -62.96 -9.47
CA ASP A 3 28.88 -62.54 -8.81
C ASP A 3 28.46 -61.15 -9.34
N ALA A 4 27.18 -61.03 -9.70
CA ALA A 4 26.57 -59.78 -10.11
C ALA A 4 26.17 -59.02 -8.85
N GLU A 5 26.74 -57.83 -8.65
CA GLU A 5 26.32 -56.91 -7.60
C GLU A 5 24.96 -56.29 -7.96
N ASP A 6 23.96 -56.56 -7.11
CA ASP A 6 22.63 -55.96 -7.16
C ASP A 6 22.69 -54.45 -6.87
N PRO A 7 21.96 -53.59 -7.60
CA PRO A 7 21.87 -52.17 -7.27
C PRO A 7 20.96 -51.99 -6.05
N GLU A 8 21.55 -51.56 -4.93
CA GLU A 8 20.87 -51.10 -3.71
C GLU A 8 19.68 -50.19 -4.06
N GLU A 9 18.48 -50.74 -3.92
CA GLU A 9 17.22 -50.03 -4.05
C GLU A 9 17.13 -49.02 -2.89
N SER A 10 17.53 -47.77 -3.13
CA SER A 10 17.40 -46.68 -2.18
C SER A 10 15.92 -46.34 -1.99
N GLY A 11 15.23 -47.15 -1.19
CA GLY A 11 13.85 -46.97 -0.78
C GLY A 11 13.73 -45.76 0.13
N VAL A 12 13.64 -44.57 -0.45
CA VAL A 12 13.27 -43.37 0.31
C VAL A 12 11.86 -43.61 0.86
N PRO A 13 11.66 -43.67 2.18
CA PRO A 13 10.36 -43.97 2.74
C PRO A 13 9.36 -42.91 2.26
N ALA A 14 8.21 -43.34 1.76
CA ALA A 14 7.16 -42.43 1.29
C ALA A 14 6.72 -41.53 2.45
N VAL A 15 7.24 -40.31 2.49
CA VAL A 15 6.97 -39.34 3.53
C VAL A 15 5.55 -38.81 3.33
N ASN A 16 4.65 -39.09 4.29
CA ASN A 16 3.27 -38.64 4.21
C ASN A 16 3.22 -37.09 4.25
N PRO A 17 2.75 -36.42 3.19
CA PRO A 17 2.82 -34.95 3.08
C PRO A 17 1.94 -34.23 4.11
N TYR A 18 0.96 -34.93 4.70
CA TYR A 18 0.05 -34.36 5.71
C TYR A 18 0.60 -34.38 7.14
N LYS A 19 1.75 -35.02 7.39
CA LYS A 19 2.41 -35.09 8.70
C LYS A 19 3.70 -34.27 8.79
N MET A 20 4.02 -33.51 7.75
CA MET A 20 5.26 -32.73 7.67
C MET A 20 5.12 -31.35 8.29
N GLY A 21 6.15 -30.92 9.02
CA GLY A 21 6.21 -29.57 9.59
C GLY A 21 6.50 -28.50 8.52
N THR A 22 6.38 -27.23 8.91
CA THR A 22 6.73 -26.09 8.04
C THR A 22 8.18 -26.17 7.55
N TYR A 23 9.10 -26.59 8.42
CA TYR A 23 10.52 -26.80 8.10
C TYR A 23 10.73 -27.91 7.08
N ASP A 24 9.98 -29.02 7.18
CA ASP A 24 10.10 -30.15 6.26
C ASP A 24 9.61 -29.80 4.85
N LEU A 25 8.50 -29.04 4.76
CA LEU A 25 7.99 -28.51 3.48
C LEU A 25 9.00 -27.59 2.78
N VAL A 26 9.65 -26.72 3.54
CA VAL A 26 10.70 -25.82 3.03
C VAL A 26 11.93 -26.64 2.61
N ARG A 27 12.37 -27.61 3.43
CA ARG A 27 13.50 -28.49 3.12
C ARG A 27 13.27 -29.26 1.83
N MET A 28 12.09 -29.85 1.63
CA MET A 28 11.74 -30.53 0.38
C MET A 28 11.76 -29.59 -0.83
N ARG A 29 11.22 -28.37 -0.70
CA ARG A 29 11.23 -27.38 -1.78
C ARG A 29 12.65 -26.92 -2.13
N ILE A 30 13.51 -26.75 -1.13
CA ILE A 30 14.93 -26.41 -1.32
C ILE A 30 15.66 -27.56 -2.02
N ASN A 31 15.52 -28.80 -1.53
CA ASN A 31 16.15 -29.96 -2.16
C ASN A 31 15.77 -30.08 -3.64
N LYS A 32 14.47 -29.89 -3.97
CA LYS A 32 13.97 -29.88 -5.34
C LYS A 32 14.56 -28.77 -6.21
N LEU A 33 14.85 -27.60 -5.65
CA LEU A 33 15.52 -26.51 -6.37
C LEU A 33 17.02 -26.81 -6.58
N MET A 34 17.66 -27.49 -5.62
CA MET A 34 19.09 -27.84 -5.66
C MET A 34 19.40 -29.06 -6.55
N GLU A 35 18.41 -29.90 -6.88
CA GLU A 35 18.55 -30.99 -7.86
C GLU A 35 19.00 -30.49 -9.25
N LYS A 36 18.65 -29.25 -9.62
CA LYS A 36 18.96 -28.64 -10.92
C LYS A 36 19.41 -27.19 -10.78
N PRO A 37 20.65 -26.92 -10.35
CA PRO A 37 21.12 -25.57 -10.07
C PRO A 37 21.29 -24.71 -11.34
N ASP A 38 21.48 -25.33 -12.51
CA ASP A 38 21.69 -24.62 -13.78
C ASP A 38 20.39 -24.08 -14.40
N VAL A 39 19.22 -24.52 -13.94
CA VAL A 39 17.93 -24.08 -14.48
C VAL A 39 17.48 -22.80 -13.75
N PRO A 40 17.29 -21.67 -14.46
CA PRO A 40 16.84 -20.45 -13.82
C PRO A 40 15.43 -20.63 -13.25
N VAL A 41 15.24 -20.20 -12.00
CA VAL A 41 13.95 -20.25 -11.31
C VAL A 41 13.03 -19.15 -11.85
N VAL A 42 11.90 -19.52 -12.43
CA VAL A 42 10.87 -18.56 -12.87
C VAL A 42 10.04 -18.14 -11.66
N ILE A 43 10.27 -16.91 -11.19
CA ILE A 43 9.40 -16.28 -10.20
C ILE A 43 8.17 -15.77 -10.94
N PRO A 44 6.95 -16.18 -10.57
CA PRO A 44 5.76 -15.69 -11.22
C PRO A 44 5.62 -14.18 -10.98
N GLU A 45 5.48 -13.42 -12.05
CA GLU A 45 5.08 -12.02 -11.97
C GLU A 45 3.67 -11.92 -11.37
N SER A 46 3.37 -10.78 -10.73
CA SER A 46 2.04 -10.54 -10.18
C SER A 46 0.97 -10.75 -11.26
N SER A 47 -0.11 -11.45 -10.95
CA SER A 47 -1.17 -11.70 -11.91
C SER A 47 -1.73 -10.38 -12.45
N ARG A 48 -1.66 -10.22 -13.78
CA ARG A 48 -2.31 -9.07 -14.45
C ARG A 48 -3.80 -9.12 -14.17
N ARG A 49 -4.39 -7.95 -13.91
CA ARG A 49 -5.85 -7.82 -13.74
C ARG A 49 -6.54 -8.29 -15.02
N LYS A 50 -7.65 -9.00 -14.88
CA LYS A 50 -8.43 -9.50 -16.02
C LYS A 50 -9.21 -8.34 -16.64
N GLU A 51 -8.64 -7.72 -17.65
CA GLU A 51 -9.27 -6.62 -18.39
C GLU A 51 -10.19 -7.17 -19.49
N PRO A 52 -11.33 -6.51 -19.77
CA PRO A 52 -12.18 -6.86 -20.89
C PRO A 52 -11.40 -6.65 -22.20
N LYS A 53 -11.53 -7.60 -23.13
CA LYS A 53 -10.84 -7.50 -24.42
C LYS A 53 -11.31 -6.26 -25.18
N ALA A 54 -10.35 -5.50 -25.71
CA ALA A 54 -10.64 -4.35 -26.56
C ALA A 54 -11.54 -4.75 -27.75
N PRO A 55 -12.47 -3.87 -28.16
CA PRO A 55 -13.25 -4.10 -29.37
C PRO A 55 -12.33 -4.18 -30.59
N PRO A 56 -12.65 -5.03 -31.58
CA PRO A 56 -11.88 -5.08 -32.82
C PRO A 56 -12.08 -3.78 -33.63
N ASP A 57 -11.01 -3.28 -34.25
CA ASP A 57 -11.05 -2.01 -35.00
C ASP A 57 -11.97 -2.07 -36.22
N PHE A 58 -11.97 -3.20 -36.93
CA PHE A 58 -12.76 -3.40 -38.14
C PHE A 58 -13.53 -4.71 -38.09
N VAL A 59 -14.85 -4.61 -38.28
CA VAL A 59 -15.71 -5.76 -38.55
C VAL A 59 -15.79 -5.92 -40.06
N ARG A 60 -15.20 -7.00 -40.59
CA ARG A 60 -15.13 -7.27 -42.04
C ARG A 60 -16.43 -7.83 -42.62
N ASN A 61 -17.23 -8.50 -41.79
CA ASN A 61 -18.41 -9.26 -42.22
C ASN A 61 -19.69 -8.51 -41.87
N VAL A 62 -19.84 -7.28 -42.38
CA VAL A 62 -21.03 -6.46 -42.16
C VAL A 62 -21.92 -6.55 -43.41
N TRP A 63 -23.15 -7.05 -43.24
CA TRP A 63 -24.16 -7.00 -44.29
C TRP A 63 -24.81 -5.61 -44.34
N GLY A 64 -25.35 -5.22 -45.50
CA GLY A 64 -25.93 -3.88 -45.69
C GLY A 64 -27.03 -3.55 -44.69
N SER A 65 -27.19 -2.27 -44.34
CA SER A 65 -28.10 -1.82 -43.27
C SER A 65 -29.58 -2.15 -43.50
N ALA A 66 -29.98 -2.39 -44.74
CA ALA A 66 -31.34 -2.78 -45.13
C ALA A 66 -31.49 -4.30 -45.35
N ALA A 67 -30.43 -5.10 -45.17
CA ALA A 67 -30.53 -6.55 -45.20
C ALA A 67 -31.32 -7.03 -43.98
N GLY A 68 -32.18 -8.04 -44.17
CA GLY A 68 -32.98 -8.62 -43.09
C GLY A 68 -32.13 -9.35 -42.04
N VAL A 69 -32.77 -9.72 -40.93
CA VAL A 69 -32.13 -10.49 -39.84
C VAL A 69 -31.78 -11.90 -40.32
N GLY A 70 -30.49 -12.22 -40.31
CA GLY A 70 -29.97 -13.55 -40.59
C GLY A 70 -30.08 -14.49 -39.38
N SER A 71 -29.98 -15.79 -39.63
CA SER A 71 -30.05 -16.82 -38.57
C SER A 71 -28.92 -16.73 -37.53
N GLY A 72 -27.78 -16.11 -37.89
CA GLY A 72 -26.64 -15.90 -37.01
C GLY A 72 -26.71 -14.65 -36.13
N ASP A 73 -27.61 -13.71 -36.42
CA ASP A 73 -27.61 -12.39 -35.78
C ASP A 73 -27.96 -12.46 -34.29
N PHE A 74 -28.81 -13.42 -33.89
CA PHE A 74 -29.12 -13.67 -32.49
C PHE A 74 -27.85 -14.04 -31.69
N HIS A 75 -26.99 -14.89 -32.25
CA HIS A 75 -25.76 -15.29 -31.58
C HIS A 75 -24.72 -14.18 -31.54
N ILE A 76 -24.66 -13.36 -32.59
CA ILE A 76 -23.83 -12.15 -32.63
C ILE A 76 -24.25 -11.19 -31.52
N TYR A 77 -25.55 -10.83 -31.44
CA TYR A 77 -26.09 -9.97 -30.38
C TYR A 77 -25.81 -10.51 -28.99
N ARG A 78 -26.06 -11.81 -28.76
CA ARG A 78 -25.80 -12.46 -27.47
C ARG A 78 -24.32 -12.37 -27.04
N GLY A 79 -23.39 -12.52 -27.99
CA GLY A 79 -21.95 -12.40 -27.74
C GLY A 79 -21.54 -10.95 -27.42
N ILE A 80 -22.04 -9.99 -28.20
CA ILE A 80 -21.78 -8.55 -28.00
C ILE A 80 -22.34 -8.11 -26.64
N ARG A 81 -23.58 -8.48 -26.32
CA ARG A 81 -24.23 -8.11 -25.05
C ARG A 81 -23.46 -8.63 -23.83
N ARG A 82 -22.99 -9.89 -23.86
CA ARG A 82 -22.17 -10.43 -22.77
C ARG A 82 -20.84 -9.70 -22.63
N ARG A 83 -20.18 -9.38 -23.76
CA ARG A 83 -18.92 -8.63 -23.74
C ARG A 83 -19.13 -7.24 -23.15
N GLU A 84 -20.23 -6.58 -23.53
CA GLU A 84 -20.55 -5.24 -23.06
C GLU A 84 -20.92 -5.23 -21.57
N TYR A 85 -21.73 -6.18 -21.10
CA TYR A 85 -22.04 -6.29 -19.66
C TYR A 85 -20.79 -6.56 -18.82
N ALA A 86 -19.92 -7.47 -19.27
CA ALA A 86 -18.65 -7.71 -18.58
C ALA A 86 -17.75 -6.46 -18.59
N ARG A 87 -17.77 -5.66 -19.67
CA ARG A 87 -17.03 -4.40 -19.75
C ARG A 87 -17.59 -3.35 -18.78
N LEU A 88 -18.90 -3.18 -18.74
CA LEU A 88 -19.58 -2.23 -17.84
C LEU A 88 -19.36 -2.61 -16.37
N GLU A 89 -19.55 -3.89 -16.03
CA GLU A 89 -19.29 -4.41 -14.68
C GLU A 89 -17.85 -4.15 -14.25
N PHE A 90 -16.88 -4.39 -15.14
CA PHE A 90 -15.46 -4.13 -14.86
C PHE A 90 -15.17 -2.65 -14.62
N ILE A 91 -15.77 -1.74 -15.41
CA ILE A 91 -15.62 -0.29 -15.21
C ILE A 91 -16.20 0.15 -13.87
N GLU A 92 -17.39 -0.34 -13.51
CA GLU A 92 -18.03 -0.04 -12.23
C GLU A 92 -17.22 -0.57 -11.05
N GLN A 93 -16.70 -1.80 -11.15
CA GLN A 93 -15.85 -2.40 -10.12
C GLN A 93 -14.55 -1.60 -9.95
N GLN A 94 -13.88 -1.23 -11.04
CA GLN A 94 -12.70 -0.38 -10.99
C GLN A 94 -12.98 0.99 -10.35
N ALA A 95 -14.08 1.64 -10.71
CA ALA A 95 -14.46 2.92 -10.13
C ALA A 95 -14.66 2.81 -8.62
N LYS A 96 -15.34 1.74 -8.17
CA LYS A 96 -15.53 1.44 -6.74
C LYS A 96 -14.22 1.16 -6.01
N GLU A 97 -13.31 0.39 -6.62
CA GLU A 97 -12.00 0.10 -6.04
C GLU A 97 -11.13 1.35 -5.93
N LYS A 98 -11.09 2.18 -6.98
CA LYS A 98 -10.35 3.45 -6.98
C LYS A 98 -10.86 4.40 -5.90
N ALA A 99 -12.18 4.62 -5.83
CA ALA A 99 -12.78 5.46 -4.81
C ALA A 99 -12.44 4.98 -3.37
N LYS A 100 -12.43 3.66 -3.14
CA LYS A 100 -12.02 3.09 -1.84
C LYS A 100 -10.54 3.30 -1.55
N ALA A 101 -9.67 3.12 -2.55
CA ALA A 101 -8.23 3.33 -2.41
C ALA A 101 -7.92 4.79 -2.11
N ASP A 102 -8.55 5.73 -2.84
CA ASP A 102 -8.36 7.17 -2.65
C ASP A 102 -8.84 7.61 -1.26
N ALA A 103 -10.00 7.11 -0.81
CA ALA A 103 -10.50 7.36 0.54
C ALA A 103 -9.55 6.84 1.62
N TYR A 104 -9.01 5.63 1.43
CA TYR A 104 -8.03 5.03 2.35
C TYR A 104 -6.74 5.85 2.42
N ILE A 105 -6.21 6.27 1.27
CA ILE A 105 -5.00 7.10 1.19
C ILE A 105 -5.23 8.43 1.91
N ALA A 106 -6.34 9.11 1.62
CA ALA A 106 -6.70 10.37 2.25
C ALA A 106 -6.82 10.24 3.78
N GLU A 107 -7.48 9.19 4.28
CA GLU A 107 -7.61 8.94 5.71
C GLU A 107 -6.25 8.65 6.36
N HIS A 108 -5.42 7.84 5.71
CA HIS A 108 -4.09 7.50 6.18
C HIS A 108 -3.16 8.72 6.23
N GLU A 109 -3.20 9.57 5.20
CA GLU A 109 -2.46 10.83 5.17
C GLU A 109 -2.91 11.79 6.26
N ALA A 110 -4.22 11.95 6.48
CA ALA A 110 -4.75 12.80 7.54
C ALA A 110 -4.27 12.31 8.93
N LYS A 111 -4.29 10.99 9.18
CA LYS A 111 -3.76 10.40 10.40
C LYS A 111 -2.26 10.66 10.56
N ASN A 112 -1.49 10.50 9.49
CA ASN A 112 -0.05 10.75 9.52
C ASN A 112 0.29 12.22 9.78
N ARG A 113 -0.40 13.16 9.11
CA ARG A 113 -0.25 14.60 9.36
C ARG A 113 -0.55 14.95 10.82
N ALA A 114 -1.64 14.43 11.39
CA ALA A 114 -1.99 14.67 12.79
C ALA A 114 -0.93 14.10 13.78
N ILE A 115 -0.36 12.93 13.45
CA ILE A 115 0.74 12.34 14.25
C ILE A 115 2.02 13.17 14.11
N GLU A 116 2.34 13.62 12.90
CA GLU A 116 3.51 14.44 12.60
C GLU A 116 3.44 15.80 13.29
N GLU A 117 2.29 16.46 13.30
CA GLU A 117 2.08 17.71 14.05
C GLU A 117 2.32 17.52 15.54
N LYS A 118 1.76 16.46 16.14
CA LYS A 118 1.99 16.12 17.55
C LYS A 118 3.46 15.80 17.82
N ARG A 119 4.12 15.07 16.92
CA ARG A 119 5.56 14.75 17.00
C ARG A 119 6.42 16.00 16.83
N ALA A 120 6.07 16.92 15.94
CA ALA A 120 6.77 18.18 15.67
C ALA A 120 6.70 19.11 16.88
N LYS A 121 5.51 19.29 17.47
CA LYS A 121 5.34 20.06 18.73
C LYS A 121 6.22 19.49 19.85
N LYS A 122 6.18 18.17 20.09
CA LYS A 122 7.02 17.51 21.10
C LYS A 122 8.51 17.63 20.80
N ARG A 123 8.92 17.53 19.53
CA ARG A 123 10.32 17.71 19.09
C ARG A 123 10.79 19.14 19.31
N ALA A 124 9.97 20.14 18.97
CA ALA A 124 10.27 21.55 19.21
C ALA A 124 10.43 21.85 20.72
N LYS A 125 9.54 21.32 21.58
CA LYS A 125 9.69 21.44 23.06
C LYS A 125 11.02 20.85 23.54
N ARG A 126 11.40 19.67 23.06
CA ARG A 126 12.70 19.03 23.40
C ARG A 126 13.90 19.84 22.89
N GLN A 127 13.84 20.40 21.69
CA GLN A 127 14.90 21.24 21.14
C GLN A 127 15.08 22.52 21.96
N ARG A 128 13.99 23.23 22.27
CA ARG A 128 14.01 24.41 23.15
C ARG A 128 14.61 24.09 24.52
N ARG A 129 14.21 22.98 25.16
CA ARG A 129 14.78 22.55 26.44
C ARG A 129 16.27 22.22 26.34
N LYS A 130 16.70 21.57 25.25
CA LYS A 130 18.12 21.27 24.99
C LYS A 130 18.93 22.55 24.81
N GLU A 131 18.40 23.54 24.10
CA GLU A 131 19.04 24.85 23.91
C GLU A 131 19.12 25.65 25.22
N ALA A 132 18.04 25.71 26.01
CA ALA A 132 18.03 26.35 27.31
C ALA A 132 19.06 25.72 28.26
N ARG A 133 19.14 24.38 28.32
CA ARG A 133 20.15 23.67 29.12
C ARG A 133 21.58 23.96 28.63
N LYS A 134 21.80 24.08 27.32
CA LYS A 134 23.11 24.48 26.77
C LYS A 134 23.49 25.91 27.16
N ARG A 135 22.53 26.85 27.17
CA ARG A 135 22.76 28.24 27.62
C ARG A 135 23.14 28.28 29.10
N LYS A 136 22.34 27.66 29.99
CA LYS A 136 22.65 27.57 31.43
C LYS A 136 24.02 26.96 31.73
N ARG A 137 24.44 25.93 30.97
CA ARG A 137 25.79 25.35 31.08
C ARG A 137 26.91 26.30 30.63
N LYS A 138 26.67 27.18 29.65
CA LYS A 138 27.63 28.21 29.24
C LYS A 138 27.76 29.30 30.31
N ASP A 139 26.66 29.62 30.98
CA ASP A 139 26.60 30.64 32.03
C ASP A 139 27.14 30.14 33.40
N GLY A 140 27.74 28.95 33.46
CA GLY A 140 28.39 28.41 34.66
C GLY A 140 27.44 27.84 35.73
N ILE A 141 26.14 27.71 35.42
CA ILE A 141 25.13 27.21 36.36
C ILE A 141 25.11 25.67 36.33
N ASP A 142 25.34 25.02 37.48
CA ASP A 142 25.35 23.55 37.59
C ASP A 142 23.95 22.97 37.26
N PRO A 143 23.83 22.12 36.22
CA PRO A 143 22.54 21.55 35.83
C PRO A 143 21.93 20.56 36.84
N ARG A 144 22.59 20.27 37.97
CA ARG A 144 22.04 19.44 39.06
C ARG A 144 21.29 20.23 40.14
N THR A 145 21.49 21.54 40.24
CA THR A 145 20.91 22.37 41.31
C THR A 145 19.71 23.20 40.86
N THR A 146 19.48 23.33 39.56
CA THR A 146 18.32 24.04 39.02
C THR A 146 17.14 23.09 38.80
N ASP A 147 16.06 23.30 39.54
CA ASP A 147 14.80 22.58 39.39
C ASP A 147 14.30 22.61 37.94
N ASP A 148 14.00 21.42 37.42
CA ASP A 148 13.48 21.22 36.07
C ASP A 148 12.17 22.00 35.86
N ASP A 149 11.40 22.16 36.94
CA ASP A 149 10.11 22.83 37.06
C ASP A 149 10.13 24.30 36.58
N SER A 150 11.19 25.05 36.93
CA SER A 150 11.33 26.45 36.51
C SER A 150 11.48 26.58 34.99
N SER A 151 12.12 25.60 34.34
CA SER A 151 12.23 25.58 32.88
C SER A 151 10.95 25.11 32.18
N GLU A 152 10.10 24.32 32.85
CA GLU A 152 8.82 23.90 32.31
C GLU A 152 7.80 25.05 32.31
N GLN A 153 7.77 25.85 33.38
CA GLN A 153 6.90 27.03 33.50
C GLN A 153 7.23 28.12 32.46
N GLU A 154 8.51 28.39 32.19
CA GLU A 154 8.91 29.33 31.15
C GLU A 154 8.49 28.87 29.74
N ILE A 155 8.61 27.56 29.46
CA ILE A 155 8.26 27.00 28.14
C ILE A 155 6.74 26.99 27.93
N GLU A 156 5.95 26.67 28.95
CA GLU A 156 4.48 26.69 28.88
C GLU A 156 3.92 28.11 28.74
N CYS A 157 4.53 29.09 29.39
CA CYS A 157 4.19 30.51 29.22
C CYS A 157 4.48 31.02 27.81
N ILE A 158 5.56 30.54 27.17
CA ILE A 158 5.86 30.87 25.77
C ILE A 158 4.89 30.17 24.82
N GLU A 159 4.50 28.92 25.09
CA GLU A 159 3.50 28.19 24.28
C GLU A 159 2.11 28.84 24.35
N SER A 160 1.66 29.28 25.53
CA SER A 160 0.36 29.96 25.69
C SER A 160 0.33 31.32 25.00
N LYS A 161 1.42 32.09 25.06
CA LYS A 161 1.56 33.36 24.31
C LYS A 161 1.57 33.15 22.80
N LEU A 162 2.26 32.12 22.30
CA LEU A 162 2.30 31.82 20.86
C LEU A 162 0.96 31.29 20.33
N ALA A 163 0.21 30.54 21.16
CA ALA A 163 -1.12 30.06 20.82
C ALA A 163 -2.13 31.21 20.74
N LYS A 164 -2.05 32.19 21.66
CA LYS A 164 -2.90 33.38 21.67
C LYS A 164 -2.62 34.32 20.48
N ALA A 165 -1.36 34.49 20.10
CA ALA A 165 -1.00 35.25 18.91
C ALA A 165 -1.51 34.63 17.59
N LYS A 166 -1.64 33.29 17.53
CA LYS A 166 -2.18 32.60 16.35
C LYS A 166 -3.71 32.62 16.26
N SER A 167 -4.41 32.71 17.39
CA SER A 167 -5.88 32.87 17.38
C SER A 167 -6.28 34.28 16.97
N ASP A 168 -5.52 35.29 17.37
CA ASP A 168 -5.82 36.70 17.05
C ASP A 168 -5.56 37.01 15.57
N SER A 169 -4.64 36.32 14.90
CA SER A 169 -4.35 36.50 13.47
C SER A 169 -5.30 35.76 12.52
N ALA A 170 -6.15 34.85 13.01
CA ALA A 170 -7.05 34.05 12.18
C ALA A 170 -8.45 34.67 12.02
N ILE A 171 -8.74 35.78 12.72
CA ILE A 171 -10.05 36.45 12.77
C ILE A 171 -10.16 37.55 11.68
N ASP A 172 -9.06 37.95 11.04
CA ASP A 172 -8.98 39.13 10.15
C ASP A 172 -9.15 38.83 8.64
N GLU A 173 -9.24 37.56 8.22
CA GLU A 173 -9.27 37.16 6.80
C GLU A 173 -10.67 36.69 6.31
N GLY A 174 -11.74 37.04 7.03
CA GLY A 174 -13.07 36.39 6.90
C GLY A 174 -14.25 37.25 6.49
N ASP A 175 -14.07 38.49 6.02
CA ASP A 175 -15.22 39.36 5.66
C ASP A 175 -14.87 40.38 4.56
N ASP A 176 -14.60 39.92 3.33
CA ASP A 176 -14.76 40.78 2.16
C ASP A 176 -14.96 39.96 0.87
N SER A 177 -16.21 39.71 0.49
CA SER A 177 -16.66 39.51 -0.92
C SER A 177 -18.13 39.12 -0.97
N LYS A 178 -19.00 40.12 -0.74
CA LYS A 178 -20.39 40.07 -1.19
C LYS A 178 -20.75 41.40 -1.86
N SER A 179 -20.38 41.55 -3.12
CA SER A 179 -20.95 42.56 -4.02
C SER A 179 -20.67 42.23 -5.48
N GLU A 180 -21.65 41.57 -6.13
CA GLU A 180 -22.29 41.87 -7.43
C GLU A 180 -22.91 40.62 -8.06
#